data_AF-A0A2D7ZNR6-F1
#
_entry.id   AF-A0A2D7ZNR6-F1
#
_cell.length_a   1.000
_cell.length_b   1.000
_cell.length_c   1.000
_cell.angle_alpha   90.00
_cell.angle_beta   90.00
_cell.angle_gamma   90.00
#
_symmetry.space_group_name_H-M   'P 1'
#
loop_
_entity.id
_entity.type
_entity.pdbx_description
1 polymer ?
#
loop_
_entity_poly.entity_id
_entity_poly.type
_entity_poly.pdbx_seq_one_letter_code
_entity_poly.pdbx_strand_id
1 'polypeptide(L)'
;MLRWSFKAGSLAQRPQGGEGVKRLVVIVAATLTVVVVWCGLVFLGFSEGWGRAPITSSPEPEGFISAARPQIADAGPGNLAMVLIEDGAVAADYYTSADAPVGPHTLFQVASLSKWVTAWGVMTLVEDGRIDLDA
;
A
#
# COMPACT_ATOMS: atom_id res chain seq x y z
N MET A 1 73.42 7.06 18.28
CA MET A 1 73.37 7.30 16.82
C MET A 1 72.20 6.50 16.25
N LEU A 2 70.98 7.06 16.26
CA LEU A 2 69.79 6.42 15.68
C LEU A 2 69.28 7.30 14.53
N ARG A 3 69.28 6.74 13.32
CA ARG A 3 68.83 7.39 12.10
C ARG A 3 67.35 7.05 11.90
N TRP A 4 66.47 8.01 12.15
CA TRP A 4 65.05 7.90 11.77
C TRP A 4 64.91 8.23 10.28
N SER A 5 64.41 7.28 9.48
CA SER A 5 64.12 7.48 8.06
C SER A 5 62.62 7.76 7.90
N PHE A 6 62.27 9.03 7.66
CA PHE A 6 60.92 9.40 7.23
C PHE A 6 60.75 9.00 5.77
N LYS A 7 60.00 7.93 5.52
CA LYS A 7 59.52 7.61 4.17
C LYS A 7 58.36 8.56 3.87
N ALA A 8 58.63 9.63 3.13
CA ALA A 8 57.59 10.50 2.56
C ALA A 8 56.75 9.67 1.57
N GLY A 9 55.73 9.01 2.09
CA GLY A 9 54.77 8.24 1.31
C GLY A 9 53.76 9.18 0.66
N SER A 10 54.00 9.47 -0.61
CA SER A 10 53.00 9.77 -1.65
C SER A 10 51.91 10.77 -1.28
N LEU A 11 52.11 12.03 -1.68
CA LEU A 11 51.02 12.97 -1.92
C LEU A 11 49.91 12.25 -2.71
N ALA A 12 48.73 12.17 -2.11
CA ALA A 12 47.53 11.67 -2.77
C ALA A 12 47.41 12.37 -4.13
N GLN A 13 47.50 11.60 -5.22
CA GLN A 13 47.16 12.09 -6.55
C GLN A 13 45.72 12.59 -6.48
N ARG A 14 45.53 13.92 -6.48
CA ARG A 14 44.21 14.48 -6.74
C ARG A 14 43.80 13.97 -8.12
N PRO A 15 42.65 13.29 -8.26
CA PRO A 15 42.19 12.86 -9.56
C PRO A 15 42.12 14.10 -10.46
N GLN A 16 42.80 14.04 -11.61
CA GLN A 16 42.72 15.11 -12.60
C GLN A 16 41.23 15.33 -12.93
N GLY A 17 40.77 16.59 -13.01
CA GLY A 17 39.35 16.94 -13.00
C GLY A 17 38.46 16.18 -14.01
N GLY A 18 39.04 15.67 -15.10
CA GLY A 18 38.34 14.82 -16.08
C GLY A 18 37.98 13.41 -15.60
N GLU A 19 38.73 12.80 -14.68
CA GLU A 19 38.39 11.46 -14.15
C GLU A 19 37.27 11.52 -13.09
N GLY A 20 37.27 12.56 -12.25
CA GLY A 20 36.23 12.78 -11.24
C GLY A 20 34.85 12.98 -11.86
N VAL A 21 34.77 13.78 -12.93
CA VAL A 21 33.52 14.04 -13.65
C VAL A 21 32.99 12.79 -14.35
N LYS A 22 33.86 12.00 -15.01
CA LYS A 22 33.47 10.73 -15.62
C LYS A 22 32.89 9.76 -14.60
N ARG A 23 33.52 9.65 -13.43
CA ARG A 23 33.04 8.79 -12.33
C ARG A 23 31.68 9.25 -11.79
N LEU A 24 31.49 10.56 -11.63
CA LEU A 24 30.20 11.14 -11.18
C LEU A 24 29.08 10.83 -12.19
N VAL A 25 29.32 11.03 -13.48
CA VAL A 25 28.34 10.75 -14.53
C VAL A 25 27.93 9.27 -14.52
N VAL A 26 28.88 8.35 -14.37
CA VAL A 26 28.60 6.91 -14.28
C VAL A 26 27.76 6.59 -13.04
N ILE A 27 28.07 7.18 -11.89
CA ILE A 27 27.29 6.96 -10.65
C ILE A 27 25.86 7.47 -10.84
N VAL A 28 25.68 8.69 -11.35
CA VAL A 28 24.34 9.26 -11.58
C VAL A 28 23.55 8.40 -12.57
N ALA A 29 24.15 7.98 -13.68
CA ALA A 29 23.49 7.12 -14.66
C ALA A 29 23.10 5.75 -14.07
N ALA A 30 23.99 5.15 -13.27
CA ALA A 30 23.71 3.90 -12.58
C ALA A 30 22.58 4.07 -11.55
N THR A 31 22.61 5.14 -10.75
CA THR A 31 21.56 5.45 -9.78
C THR A 31 20.21 5.67 -10.46
N LEU A 32 20.16 6.45 -11.54
CA LEU A 32 18.92 6.67 -12.29
C LEU A 32 18.38 5.38 -12.88
N THR A 33 19.26 4.52 -13.41
CA THR A 33 18.87 3.20 -13.91
C THR A 33 18.24 2.35 -12.80
N VAL A 34 18.88 2.29 -11.63
CA VAL A 34 18.36 1.54 -10.48
C VAL A 34 17.01 2.10 -10.02
N VAL A 35 16.84 3.43 -9.98
CA VAL A 35 15.57 4.07 -9.64
C VAL A 35 14.48 3.71 -10.65
N VAL A 36 14.77 3.76 -11.95
CA VAL A 36 13.81 3.40 -13.00
C VAL A 36 13.41 1.92 -12.89
N VAL A 37 14.38 1.03 -12.69
CA VAL A 37 14.11 -0.41 -12.49
C VAL A 37 13.26 -0.63 -11.25
N TRP A 38 13.58 0.04 -10.14
CA TRP A 38 12.81 -0.05 -8.89
C TRP A 38 11.38 0.46 -9.06
N CYS A 39 11.20 1.64 -9.66
CA CYS A 39 9.88 2.17 -9.96
C CYS A 39 9.08 1.24 -10.89
N GLY A 40 9.72 0.63 -11.89
CA GLY A 40 9.10 -0.36 -12.76
C GLY A 40 8.64 -1.61 -11.98
N LEU A 41 9.48 -2.13 -11.08
CA LEU A 41 9.12 -3.27 -10.22
C LEU A 41 7.96 -2.93 -9.29
N VAL A 42 7.99 -1.75 -8.66
CA VAL A 42 6.89 -1.26 -7.81
C VAL A 42 5.63 -1.11 -8.65
N PHE A 43 5.71 -0.46 -9.80
CA PHE A 43 4.56 -0.25 -10.69
C PHE A 43 3.92 -1.59 -11.08
N LEU A 44 4.70 -2.54 -11.60
CA LEU A 44 4.21 -3.87 -11.98
C LEU A 44 3.61 -4.62 -10.78
N GLY A 45 4.23 -4.51 -9.61
CA GLY A 45 3.68 -5.08 -8.37
C GLY A 45 2.30 -4.52 -8.05
N PHE A 46 2.15 -3.20 -8.06
CA PHE A 46 0.89 -2.55 -7.69
C PHE A 46 -0.18 -2.60 -8.79
N SER A 47 0.19 -2.60 -10.08
CA SER A 47 -0.78 -2.57 -11.19
C SER A 47 -1.39 -3.93 -11.51
N GLU A 48 -0.65 -5.03 -11.32
CA GLU A 48 -1.09 -6.37 -11.72
C GLU A 48 -1.40 -7.29 -10.53
N GLY A 49 -1.74 -6.70 -9.37
CA GLY A 49 -2.20 -7.47 -8.20
C GLY A 49 -1.20 -8.50 -7.69
N TRP A 50 0.11 -8.27 -7.90
CA TRP A 50 1.20 -9.22 -7.56
C TRP A 50 1.05 -10.60 -8.24
N GLY A 51 0.59 -10.64 -9.50
CA GLY A 51 0.40 -11.89 -10.23
C GLY A 51 -0.79 -12.72 -9.74
N ARG A 52 -1.71 -12.11 -8.98
CA ARG A 52 -2.98 -12.74 -8.61
C ARG A 52 -3.97 -12.59 -9.77
N ALA A 53 -4.60 -13.70 -10.14
CA ALA A 53 -5.75 -13.66 -11.02
C ALA A 53 -6.94 -12.98 -10.30
N PRO A 54 -7.75 -12.18 -10.99
CA PRO A 54 -8.96 -11.62 -10.40
C PRO A 54 -9.92 -12.75 -10.01
N ILE A 55 -10.73 -12.50 -8.98
CA ILE A 55 -11.73 -13.47 -8.49
C ILE A 55 -12.79 -13.81 -9.57
N THR A 56 -13.01 -12.89 -10.51
CA THR A 56 -13.93 -13.02 -11.65
C THR A 56 -13.37 -12.28 -12.85
N SER A 57 -13.73 -12.73 -14.07
CA SER A 57 -13.47 -12.01 -15.32
C SER A 57 -14.59 -11.05 -15.70
N SER A 58 -15.71 -11.08 -14.98
CA SER A 58 -16.82 -10.16 -15.18
C SER A 58 -16.45 -8.77 -14.65
N PRO A 59 -16.68 -7.70 -15.43
CA PRO A 59 -16.53 -6.34 -14.95
C PRO A 59 -17.73 -5.87 -14.11
N GLU A 60 -18.80 -6.67 -14.01
CA GLU A 60 -20.04 -6.28 -13.35
C GLU A 60 -19.99 -6.56 -11.84
N PRO A 61 -20.57 -5.68 -10.99
CA PRO A 61 -20.67 -5.87 -9.54
C PRO A 61 -21.24 -7.24 -9.12
N GLU A 62 -22.28 -7.72 -9.80
CA GLU A 62 -22.90 -9.02 -9.53
C GLU A 62 -21.96 -10.19 -9.87
N GLY A 63 -21.06 -9.97 -10.83
CA GLY A 63 -19.99 -10.92 -11.17
C GLY A 63 -19.04 -11.15 -10.00
N PHE A 64 -18.69 -10.09 -9.27
CA PHE A 64 -17.88 -10.18 -8.05
C PHE A 64 -18.64 -10.90 -6.94
N ILE A 65 -19.88 -10.51 -6.67
CA ILE A 65 -20.73 -11.13 -5.65
C ILE A 65 -20.86 -12.64 -5.91
N SER A 66 -21.15 -13.02 -7.14
CA SER A 66 -21.31 -14.42 -7.53
C SER A 66 -20.03 -15.23 -7.33
N ALA A 67 -18.86 -14.65 -7.61
CA ALA A 67 -17.58 -15.31 -7.42
C ALA A 67 -17.14 -15.39 -5.94
N ALA A 68 -17.61 -14.46 -5.09
CA ALA A 68 -17.35 -14.48 -3.65
C ALA A 68 -18.24 -15.47 -2.88
N ARG A 69 -19.45 -15.77 -3.37
CA ARG A 69 -20.42 -16.67 -2.69
C ARG A 69 -19.85 -18.05 -2.32
N PRO A 70 -19.14 -18.79 -3.23
CA PRO A 70 -18.55 -20.07 -2.87
C PRO A 70 -17.53 -19.94 -1.72
N GLN A 71 -16.69 -18.91 -1.74
CA GLN A 71 -15.69 -18.68 -0.68
C GLN A 71 -16.34 -18.38 0.68
N ILE A 72 -17.45 -17.63 0.66
CA ILE A 72 -18.25 -17.36 1.85
C ILE A 72 -18.89 -18.65 2.38
N ALA A 73 -19.41 -19.50 1.49
CA ALA A 73 -19.99 -20.79 1.88
C ALA A 73 -18.92 -21.73 2.48
N ASP A 74 -17.72 -21.75 1.90
CA ASP A 74 -16.59 -22.57 2.35
C ASP A 74 -16.03 -22.10 3.70
N ALA A 75 -16.16 -20.81 4.04
CA ALA A 75 -15.73 -20.23 5.31
C ALA A 75 -16.56 -20.73 6.52
N GLY A 76 -17.71 -21.34 6.26
CA GLY A 76 -18.54 -22.01 7.26
C GLY A 76 -19.88 -21.31 7.55
N PRO A 77 -20.72 -21.91 8.41
CA PRO A 77 -22.04 -21.39 8.71
C PRO A 77 -21.93 -20.11 9.55
N GLY A 78 -22.56 -19.03 9.10
CA GLY A 78 -22.58 -17.76 9.80
C GLY A 78 -23.48 -16.73 9.15
N ASN A 79 -23.67 -15.63 9.88
CA ASN A 79 -24.36 -14.44 9.39
C ASN A 79 -23.35 -13.51 8.72
N LEU A 80 -23.63 -13.08 7.50
CA LEU A 80 -22.77 -12.13 6.79
C LEU A 80 -23.60 -11.17 5.95
N ALA A 81 -23.15 -9.91 5.93
CA ALA A 81 -23.60 -8.88 5.03
C ALA A 81 -22.38 -8.39 4.24
N MET A 82 -22.47 -8.45 2.92
CA MET A 82 -21.46 -7.92 2.00
C MET A 82 -22.13 -6.88 1.12
N VAL A 83 -21.54 -5.68 1.06
CA VAL A 83 -22.02 -4.56 0.27
C VAL A 83 -20.85 -4.06 -0.58
N LEU A 84 -21.05 -4.00 -1.89
CA LEU A 84 -20.11 -3.43 -2.84
C LEU A 84 -20.56 -2.01 -3.18
N ILE A 85 -19.64 -1.06 -3.01
CA ILE A 85 -19.86 0.36 -3.29
C ILE A 85 -18.97 0.75 -4.46
N GLU A 86 -19.58 1.29 -5.51
CA GLU A 86 -18.90 1.87 -6.67
C GLU A 86 -19.47 3.26 -6.94
N ASP A 87 -18.61 4.22 -7.31
CA ASP A 87 -19.00 5.61 -7.57
C ASP A 87 -19.85 6.27 -6.46
N GLY A 88 -19.62 5.86 -5.21
CA GLY A 88 -20.35 6.36 -4.04
C GLY A 88 -21.76 5.81 -3.86
N ALA A 89 -22.18 4.83 -4.66
CA ALA A 89 -23.48 4.16 -4.58
C ALA A 89 -23.33 2.66 -4.29
N VAL A 90 -24.36 2.04 -3.72
CA VAL A 90 -24.42 0.58 -3.57
C VAL A 90 -24.62 -0.03 -4.95
N ALA A 91 -23.59 -0.73 -5.42
CA ALA A 91 -23.55 -1.36 -6.73
C ALA A 91 -24.09 -2.80 -6.69
N ALA A 92 -23.82 -3.53 -5.60
CA ALA A 92 -24.41 -4.83 -5.33
C ALA A 92 -24.36 -5.17 -3.84
N ASP A 93 -25.22 -6.07 -3.39
CA ASP A 93 -25.19 -6.61 -2.02
C ASP A 93 -25.45 -8.12 -1.98
N TYR A 94 -25.09 -8.71 -0.85
CA TYR A 94 -25.35 -10.11 -0.55
C TYR A 94 -25.44 -10.34 0.96
N TYR A 95 -26.46 -11.09 1.36
CA TYR A 95 -26.71 -11.43 2.75
C TYR A 95 -26.85 -12.94 2.90
N THR A 96 -26.25 -13.50 3.94
CA THR A 96 -26.45 -14.88 4.35
C THR A 96 -26.77 -14.93 5.83
N SER A 97 -27.64 -15.87 6.21
CA SER A 97 -28.14 -16.05 7.57
C SER A 97 -27.98 -17.50 7.97
N ALA A 98 -27.36 -17.76 9.12
CA ALA A 98 -27.35 -19.09 9.72
C ALA A 98 -28.67 -19.38 10.44
N ASP A 99 -29.17 -18.41 11.22
CA ASP A 99 -30.38 -18.53 12.02
C ASP A 99 -31.35 -17.37 11.74
N ALA A 100 -31.15 -16.23 12.41
CA ALA A 100 -32.01 -15.05 12.27
C ALA A 100 -31.77 -14.36 10.92
N PRO A 101 -32.85 -13.89 10.24
CA PRO A 101 -32.70 -13.19 8.96
C PRO A 101 -31.78 -11.96 9.07
N VAL A 102 -30.77 -11.94 8.20
CA VAL A 102 -29.88 -10.82 7.95
C VAL A 102 -30.36 -10.06 6.73
N GLY A 103 -30.37 -8.73 6.81
CA GLY A 103 -30.66 -7.86 5.68
C GLY A 103 -30.01 -6.47 5.83
N PRO A 104 -30.42 -5.49 5.01
CA PRO A 104 -29.78 -4.18 4.92
C PRO A 104 -29.75 -3.36 6.23
N HIS A 105 -30.63 -3.67 7.18
CA HIS A 105 -30.74 -2.95 8.45
C HIS A 105 -30.28 -3.78 9.66
N THR A 106 -29.71 -4.95 9.43
CA THR A 106 -29.18 -5.79 10.51
C THR A 106 -27.92 -5.17 11.09
N LEU A 107 -27.87 -5.03 12.41
CA LEU A 107 -26.73 -4.45 13.12
C LEU A 107 -25.69 -5.54 13.43
N PHE A 108 -24.44 -5.25 13.08
CA PHE A 108 -23.28 -6.08 13.42
C PHE A 108 -22.37 -5.36 14.40
N GLN A 109 -21.74 -6.12 15.30
CA GLN A 109 -20.67 -5.59 16.15
C GLN A 109 -19.39 -5.46 15.30
N VAL A 110 -18.97 -4.24 15.05
CA VAL A 110 -17.84 -3.94 14.16
C VAL A 110 -16.50 -3.70 14.87
N ALA A 111 -16.50 -3.80 16.21
CA ALA A 111 -15.33 -3.71 17.09
C ALA A 111 -14.35 -2.59 16.68
N SER A 112 -13.18 -2.94 16.15
CA SER A 112 -12.14 -1.97 15.81
C SER A 112 -12.48 -1.03 14.66
N LEU A 113 -13.51 -1.29 13.86
CA LEU A 113 -13.94 -0.33 12.83
C LEU A 113 -14.45 0.99 13.45
N SER A 114 -14.91 0.96 14.70
CA SER A 114 -15.30 2.17 15.45
C SER A 114 -14.16 3.19 15.55
N LYS A 115 -12.89 2.75 15.45
CA LYS A 115 -11.73 3.65 15.47
C LYS A 115 -11.71 4.60 14.28
N TRP A 116 -12.18 4.17 13.10
CA TRP A 116 -12.25 5.04 11.93
C TRP A 116 -13.26 6.17 12.12
N VAL A 117 -14.41 5.85 12.72
CA VAL A 117 -15.42 6.84 13.09
C VAL A 117 -14.89 7.79 14.16
N THR A 118 -14.18 7.28 15.17
CA THR A 118 -13.51 8.12 16.17
C THR A 118 -12.48 9.04 15.51
N ALA A 119 -11.62 8.51 14.64
CA ALA A 119 -10.61 9.30 13.95
C ALA A 119 -11.25 10.41 13.09
N TRP A 120 -12.31 10.10 12.36
CA TRP A 120 -13.07 11.10 11.59
C TRP A 120 -13.65 12.21 12.49
N GLY A 121 -14.22 11.83 13.64
CA GLY A 121 -14.69 12.80 14.64
C GLY A 121 -13.55 13.67 15.21
N VAL A 122 -12.39 13.08 15.50
CA VAL A 122 -11.19 13.83 15.92
C VAL A 122 -10.75 14.81 14.83
N MET A 123 -10.71 14.38 13.57
CA MET A 123 -10.35 15.26 12.46
C MET A 123 -11.33 16.42 12.26
N THR A 124 -12.63 16.20 12.52
CA THR A 124 -13.61 17.30 12.51
C THR A 124 -13.27 18.36 13.56
N LEU A 125 -12.84 17.94 14.76
CA LEU A 125 -12.44 18.86 15.82
C LEU A 125 -11.13 19.58 15.50
N VAL A 126 -10.21 18.93 14.78
CA VAL A 126 -8.99 19.56 14.26
C VAL A 126 -9.33 20.61 13.21
N GLU A 127 -10.23 20.30 12.27
CA GLU A 127 -10.72 21.24 11.26
C GLU A 127 -11.38 22.48 11.90
N ASP A 128 -12.13 22.29 12.98
CA ASP A 128 -12.73 23.37 13.77
C ASP A 128 -11.72 24.16 14.64
N GLY A 129 -10.44 23.78 14.65
CA GLY A 129 -9.40 24.40 15.49
C GLY A 129 -9.58 24.15 16.99
N ARG A 130 -10.34 23.11 17.36
CA ARG A 130 -10.65 22.76 18.77
C ARG A 130 -9.64 21.80 19.38
N ILE A 131 -8.89 21.08 18.55
CA ILE A 131 -7.82 20.16 18.93
C ILE A 131 -6.62 20.47 18.03
N ASP A 132 -5.42 20.50 18.62
CA ASP A 132 -4.16 20.47 17.90
C ASP A 132 -3.67 19.02 17.84
N LEU A 133 -3.42 18.51 16.63
CA LEU A 133 -3.02 17.13 16.41
C LEU A 133 -1.53 16.90 16.76
N ASP A 134 -0.73 17.96 16.73
CA ASP A 134 0.74 17.91 16.87
C ASP A 134 1.26 18.47 18.21
N ALA A 135 0.34 18.85 19.12
CA ALA A 135 0.67 19.44 20.43
C ALA A 135 1.30 18.46 21.44
#